data_AF-A0A926TUB0-F1
#
_entry.id   AF-A0A926TUB0-F1
#
_cell.length_a   1.000
_cell.length_b   1.000
_cell.length_c   1.000
_cell.angle_alpha   90.00
_cell.angle_beta   90.00
_cell.angle_gamma   90.00
#
_symmetry.space_group_name_H-M   'P 1'
#
loop_
_entity.id
_entity.type
_entity.pdbx_description
1 polymer ?
#
loop_
_entity_poly.entity_id
_entity_poly.type
_entity_poly.pdbx_seq_one_letter_code
_entity_poly.pdbx_strand_id
1 'polypeptide(L)'
;MSFEVLPLRAVVFQCLFLLIAIAIEAYVLHRTLSLDYKTSMQYAVSVNLLSTFLGWICFFLTQPLLPLEWRVQLISFIFFEHFYADPMLLNVAPVLVFCALGMFLGTFLVKLKGLDFLDILLEKNPKPKATSEVKPMRFRGRQGQLVGVRANSRVYAVLVANACSFSAILLLLFFRLVEQSYLPR
;
A
#
# COMPACT_ATOMS: atom_id res chain seq x y z
N MET A 1 2.30 26.26 27.92
CA MET A 1 2.45 24.80 27.80
C MET A 1 2.08 24.44 26.37
N SER A 2 3.07 24.37 25.49
CA SER A 2 2.87 24.11 24.06
C SER A 2 2.57 22.62 23.84
N PHE A 3 1.46 22.31 23.17
CA PHE A 3 1.11 20.97 22.69
C PHE A 3 2.00 20.56 21.50
N GLU A 4 3.31 20.78 21.58
CA GLU A 4 4.28 20.47 20.51
C GLU A 4 4.76 19.01 20.53
N VAL A 5 4.26 18.19 21.45
CA VAL A 5 4.89 16.89 21.78
C VAL A 5 4.13 15.67 21.26
N LEU A 6 3.07 15.85 20.47
CA LEU A 6 2.33 14.72 19.89
C LEU A 6 2.30 14.82 18.36
N PRO A 7 2.73 13.77 17.62
CA PRO A 7 2.63 13.72 16.16
C PRO A 7 1.19 13.47 15.69
N LEU A 8 0.23 14.19 16.28
CA LEU A 8 -1.19 14.08 15.95
C LEU A 8 -1.42 14.37 14.47
N ARG A 9 -0.68 15.34 13.91
CA ARG A 9 -0.71 15.66 12.48
C ARG A 9 -0.32 14.46 11.61
N ALA A 10 0.82 13.84 11.91
CA ALA A 10 1.30 12.67 11.17
C ALA A 10 0.32 11.49 11.27
N VAL A 11 -0.26 11.25 12.46
CA VAL A 11 -1.27 10.21 12.65
C VAL A 11 -2.53 10.48 11.82
N VAL A 12 -3.03 11.71 11.79
CA VAL A 12 -4.22 12.08 10.99
C VAL A 12 -3.96 11.91 9.50
N PHE A 13 -2.81 12.39 8.99
CA PHE A 13 -2.46 12.19 7.58
C PHE A 13 -2.26 10.73 7.22
N GLN A 14 -1.62 9.95 8.10
CA GLN A 14 -1.46 8.52 7.89
C GLN A 14 -2.81 7.81 7.81
N CYS A 15 -3.74 8.13 8.71
CA CYS A 15 -5.11 7.61 8.67
C CYS A 15 -5.83 8.02 7.38
N LEU A 16 -5.69 9.26 6.94
CA LEU A 16 -6.30 9.77 5.71
C LEU A 16 -5.74 9.06 4.47
N PHE A 17 -4.43 8.93 4.35
CA PHE A 17 -3.79 8.19 3.25
C PHE A 17 -4.17 6.71 3.25
N LEU A 18 -4.25 6.10 4.44
CA LEU A 18 -4.70 4.72 4.58
C LEU A 18 -6.14 4.53 4.09
N LEU A 19 -7.06 5.41 4.49
CA LEU A 19 -8.46 5.34 4.07
C LEU A 19 -8.61 5.50 2.56
N ILE A 20 -7.87 6.43 1.96
CA ILE A 20 -7.89 6.69 0.51
C ILE A 20 -7.33 5.48 -0.25
N ALA A 21 -6.19 4.95 0.20
CA ALA A 21 -5.60 3.74 -0.38
C ALA A 21 -6.58 2.56 -0.30
N ILE A 22 -7.21 2.32 0.86
CA ILE A 22 -8.20 1.25 1.02
C ILE A 22 -9.37 1.44 0.04
N ALA A 23 -9.93 2.65 -0.07
CA ALA A 23 -11.06 2.92 -0.95
C ALA A 23 -10.73 2.69 -2.42
N ILE A 24 -9.59 3.23 -2.88
CA ILE A 24 -9.11 3.06 -4.27
C ILE A 24 -8.82 1.59 -4.56
N GLU A 25 -8.14 0.89 -3.66
CA GLU A 25 -7.79 -0.52 -3.88
C GLU A 25 -8.99 -1.43 -3.83
N ALA A 26 -9.95 -1.20 -2.93
CA ALA A 26 -11.21 -1.93 -2.91
C ALA A 26 -11.96 -1.79 -4.24
N TYR A 27 -12.01 -0.57 -4.78
CA TYR A 27 -12.65 -0.30 -6.07
C TYR A 27 -11.91 -0.99 -7.24
N VAL A 28 -10.59 -0.88 -7.29
CA VAL A 28 -9.78 -1.51 -8.35
C VAL A 28 -9.86 -3.04 -8.26
N LEU A 29 -9.75 -3.63 -7.08
CA LEU A 29 -9.87 -5.07 -6.85
C LEU A 29 -11.25 -5.60 -7.25
N HIS A 30 -12.33 -4.88 -6.89
CA HIS A 30 -13.69 -5.24 -7.30
C HIS A 30 -13.83 -5.27 -8.83
N ARG A 31 -13.33 -4.23 -9.50
CA ARG A 31 -13.44 -4.08 -10.95
C ARG A 31 -12.57 -5.06 -11.74
N THR A 32 -11.39 -5.40 -11.23
CA THR A 32 -10.40 -6.24 -11.95
C THR A 32 -10.50 -7.72 -11.64
N LEU A 33 -10.87 -8.12 -10.42
CA LEU A 33 -11.00 -9.53 -10.05
C LEU A 33 -12.46 -10.03 -10.05
N SER A 34 -13.43 -9.16 -10.32
CA SER A 34 -14.87 -9.48 -10.26
C SER A 34 -15.28 -10.13 -8.93
N LEU A 35 -14.61 -9.73 -7.85
CA LEU A 35 -14.91 -10.17 -6.49
C LEU A 35 -16.11 -9.42 -5.95
N ASP A 36 -16.84 -10.01 -5.01
CA ASP A 36 -17.94 -9.32 -4.35
C ASP A 36 -17.43 -8.07 -3.63
N TYR A 37 -18.23 -6.99 -3.59
CA TYR A 37 -17.78 -5.69 -3.06
C TYR A 37 -17.30 -5.82 -1.61
N LYS A 38 -18.05 -6.59 -0.79
CA LYS A 38 -17.69 -6.87 0.60
C LYS A 38 -16.33 -7.56 0.73
N THR A 39 -16.06 -8.54 -0.13
CA THR A 39 -14.77 -9.24 -0.11
C THR A 39 -13.63 -8.34 -0.56
N SER A 40 -13.83 -7.55 -1.61
CA SER A 40 -12.81 -6.60 -2.11
C SER A 40 -12.45 -5.56 -1.07
N MET A 41 -13.44 -5.05 -0.33
CA MET A 41 -13.22 -4.13 0.80
C MET A 41 -12.43 -4.80 1.93
N GLN A 42 -12.79 -6.03 2.32
CA GLN A 42 -12.06 -6.76 3.36
C GLN A 42 -10.59 -7.01 2.97
N TYR A 43 -10.33 -7.42 1.72
CA TYR A 43 -8.96 -7.58 1.23
C TYR A 43 -8.19 -6.26 1.27
N ALA A 44 -8.76 -5.18 0.73
CA ALA A 44 -8.11 -3.87 0.71
C ALA A 44 -7.78 -3.38 2.12
N VAL A 45 -8.72 -3.49 3.07
CA VAL A 45 -8.52 -3.11 4.48
C VAL A 45 -7.38 -3.92 5.09
N SER A 46 -7.46 -5.25 5.06
CA SER A 46 -6.48 -6.12 5.72
C SER A 46 -5.09 -5.96 5.14
N VAL A 47 -4.98 -5.89 3.82
CA VAL A 47 -3.70 -5.80 3.11
C VAL A 47 -3.05 -4.42 3.31
N ASN A 48 -3.81 -3.32 3.29
CA ASN A 48 -3.25 -1.99 3.56
C ASN A 48 -2.88 -1.79 5.03
N LEU A 49 -3.64 -2.35 5.97
CA LEU A 49 -3.28 -2.36 7.39
C LEU A 49 -1.99 -3.16 7.61
N LEU A 50 -1.91 -4.37 7.05
CA LEU A 50 -0.70 -5.21 7.13
C LEU A 50 0.51 -4.50 6.53
N SER A 51 0.36 -3.90 5.35
CA SER A 51 1.44 -3.14 4.70
C SER A 51 1.87 -1.94 5.52
N THR A 52 0.91 -1.23 6.14
CA THR A 52 1.21 -0.09 7.01
C THR A 52 1.97 -0.53 8.26
N PHE A 53 1.51 -1.62 8.89
CA PHE A 53 2.15 -2.19 10.07
C PHE A 53 3.57 -2.67 9.79
N LEU A 54 3.77 -3.39 8.68
CA LEU A 54 5.10 -3.81 8.23
C LEU A 54 5.99 -2.62 7.86
N GLY A 55 5.41 -1.56 7.28
CA GLY A 55 6.11 -0.31 7.02
C GLY A 55 6.65 0.33 8.30
N TRP A 56 5.83 0.41 9.35
CA TRP A 56 6.26 0.91 10.66
C TRP A 56 7.31 0.02 11.32
N ILE A 57 7.16 -1.31 11.27
CA ILE A 57 8.19 -2.24 11.76
C ILE A 57 9.51 -2.00 11.02
N CYS A 58 9.48 -1.93 9.69
CA CYS A 58 10.66 -1.66 8.88
C CYS A 58 11.29 -0.30 9.25
N PHE A 59 10.48 0.74 9.43
CA PHE A 59 10.94 2.04 9.89
C PHE A 59 11.66 1.96 11.24
N PHE A 60 11.05 1.34 12.25
CA PHE A 60 11.67 1.22 13.58
C PHE A 60 12.93 0.34 13.59
N LEU A 61 13.00 -0.68 12.71
CA LEU A 61 14.19 -1.53 12.57
C LEU A 61 15.31 -0.82 11.82
N THR A 62 15.00 -0.01 10.80
CA THR A 62 16.00 0.67 9.98
C THR A 62 16.50 1.95 10.64
N GLN A 63 15.63 2.72 11.31
CA GLN A 63 15.97 3.96 12.01
C GLN A 63 17.27 3.91 12.84
N PRO A 64 17.55 2.88 13.67
CA PRO A 64 18.79 2.83 14.46
C PRO A 64 20.05 2.54 13.64
N LEU A 65 19.93 2.00 12.42
CA LEU A 65 21.06 1.74 11.52
C LEU A 65 21.48 2.99 10.73
N LEU A 66 20.67 4.05 10.72
CA LEU A 66 20.95 5.25 9.95
C LEU A 66 21.92 6.20 10.68
N PRO A 67 22.78 6.92 9.94
CA PRO A 67 23.61 7.98 10.50
C PRO A 67 22.77 9.07 11.18
N LEU A 68 23.34 9.72 12.20
CA LEU A 68 22.63 10.69 13.05
C LEU A 68 21.91 11.78 12.24
N GLU A 69 22.57 12.34 11.23
CA GLU A 69 22.01 13.37 10.33
C GLU A 69 20.73 12.91 9.62
N TRP A 70 20.78 11.72 9.00
CA TRP A 70 19.65 11.14 8.29
C TRP A 70 18.51 10.74 9.21
N ARG A 71 18.84 10.28 10.42
CA ARG A 71 17.85 9.91 11.43
C ARG A 71 17.06 11.14 11.90
N VAL A 72 17.73 12.26 12.18
CA VAL A 72 17.05 13.50 12.57
C VAL A 72 16.19 14.00 11.42
N GLN A 73 16.71 14.02 10.20
CA GLN A 73 15.95 14.45 9.03
C GLN A 73 14.71 13.59 8.75
N LEU A 74 14.80 12.26 8.91
CA LEU A 74 13.65 11.36 8.74
C LEU A 74 12.59 11.51 9.84
N ILE A 75 13.02 11.65 11.10
CA ILE A 75 12.08 11.88 12.21
C ILE A 75 11.40 13.24 12.02
N SER A 76 12.14 14.29 11.67
CA SER A 76 11.59 15.60 11.36
C SER A 76 10.64 15.56 10.18
N PHE A 77 10.96 14.81 9.12
CA PHE A 77 10.11 14.66 7.96
C PHE A 77 8.81 13.91 8.30
N ILE A 78 8.89 12.77 9.00
CA ILE A 78 7.72 11.92 9.31
C ILE A 78 6.81 12.57 10.38
N PHE A 79 7.40 13.18 11.41
CA PHE A 79 6.64 13.69 12.55
C PHE A 79 6.19 15.14 12.37
N PHE A 80 7.01 15.97 11.73
CA PHE A 80 6.77 17.42 11.61
C PHE A 80 6.50 17.87 10.18
N GLU A 81 6.66 17.00 9.17
CA GLU A 81 6.47 17.30 7.75
C GLU A 81 7.23 18.56 7.31
N HIS A 82 8.35 18.83 7.98
CA HIS A 82 9.26 19.92 7.66
C HIS A 82 10.48 19.33 6.97
N PHE A 83 10.71 19.77 5.74
CA PHE A 83 12.03 19.67 5.14
C PHE A 83 12.87 20.80 5.70
N TYR A 84 13.98 20.48 6.39
CA TYR A 84 15.05 21.46 6.50
C TYR A 84 15.53 21.72 5.07
N ALA A 85 15.14 22.87 4.53
CA ALA A 85 15.54 23.35 3.22
C ALA A 85 17.00 23.81 3.29
N ASP A 86 17.90 22.87 3.54
CA ASP A 86 19.31 23.12 3.32
C ASP A 86 19.60 23.10 1.80
N PRO A 87 20.58 23.88 1.31
CA PRO A 87 20.97 23.96 -0.10
C PRO A 87 21.41 22.62 -0.72
N MET A 88 21.47 21.53 0.06
CA MET A 88 21.74 20.17 -0.37
C MET A 88 20.59 19.48 -1.13
N LEU A 89 19.41 20.10 -1.26
CA LEU A 89 18.23 19.51 -1.91
C LEU A 89 18.48 18.99 -3.35
N LEU A 90 19.42 19.58 -4.08
CA LEU A 90 19.80 19.15 -5.43
C LEU A 90 20.45 17.76 -5.50
N ASN A 91 21.07 17.28 -4.40
CA ASN A 91 21.77 15.99 -4.37
C ASN A 91 20.97 14.87 -3.67
N VAL A 92 19.96 15.22 -2.86
CA VAL A 92 19.05 14.25 -2.20
C VAL A 92 17.83 13.88 -3.04
N ALA A 93 17.46 14.68 -4.03
CA ALA A 93 16.36 14.36 -4.95
C ALA A 93 16.42 12.94 -5.55
N PRO A 94 17.56 12.48 -6.13
CA PRO A 94 17.64 11.11 -6.65
C PRO A 94 17.49 10.06 -5.55
N VAL A 95 18.10 10.27 -4.37
CA VAL A 95 17.98 9.35 -3.23
C VAL A 95 16.52 9.22 -2.77
N LEU A 96 15.79 10.33 -2.72
CA LEU A 96 14.39 10.36 -2.31
C LEU A 96 13.51 9.65 -3.34
N VAL A 97 13.78 9.81 -4.64
CA VAL A 97 13.11 9.06 -5.71
C VAL A 97 13.37 7.56 -5.58
N PHE A 98 14.61 7.14 -5.33
CA PHE A 98 14.94 5.72 -5.11
C PHE A 98 14.25 5.16 -3.85
N CYS A 99 14.19 5.93 -2.77
CA CYS A 99 13.47 5.54 -1.56
C CYS A 99 11.96 5.43 -1.82
N ALA A 100 11.35 6.40 -2.52
CA ALA A 100 9.94 6.37 -2.87
C ALA A 100 9.60 5.18 -3.77
N LEU A 101 10.45 4.90 -4.76
CA LEU A 101 10.34 3.74 -5.61
C LEU A 101 10.50 2.44 -4.81
N GLY A 102 11.48 2.37 -3.90
CA GLY A 102 11.67 1.24 -3.00
C GLY A 102 10.46 0.98 -2.11
N MET A 103 9.85 2.03 -1.54
CA MET A 103 8.61 1.94 -0.78
C MET A 103 7.44 1.49 -1.66
N PHE A 104 7.34 1.98 -2.90
CA PHE A 104 6.32 1.55 -3.85
C PHE A 104 6.44 0.05 -4.18
N LEU A 105 7.64 -0.43 -4.52
CA LEU A 105 7.87 -1.84 -4.82
C LEU A 105 7.71 -2.72 -3.57
N GLY A 106 8.23 -2.28 -2.42
CA GLY A 106 8.12 -3.00 -1.16
C GLY A 106 6.66 -3.18 -0.73
N THR A 107 5.86 -2.11 -0.77
CA THR A 107 4.42 -2.18 -0.50
C THR A 107 3.72 -3.06 -1.51
N PHE A 108 4.02 -2.95 -2.81
CA PHE A 108 3.46 -3.85 -3.84
C PHE A 108 3.73 -5.33 -3.54
N LEU A 109 4.97 -5.70 -3.19
CA LEU A 109 5.34 -7.09 -2.87
C LEU A 109 4.60 -7.60 -1.62
N VAL A 110 4.53 -6.77 -0.58
CA VAL A 110 3.76 -7.08 0.65
C VAL A 110 2.29 -7.27 0.32
N LYS A 111 1.72 -6.46 -0.57
CA LYS A 111 0.31 -6.58 -0.96
C LYS A 111 0.02 -7.85 -1.75
N LEU A 112 0.92 -8.23 -2.67
CA LEU A 112 0.82 -9.51 -3.39
C LEU A 112 0.83 -10.70 -2.43
N LYS A 113 1.83 -10.76 -1.54
CA LYS A 113 1.95 -11.84 -0.56
C LYS A 113 0.83 -11.82 0.49
N GLY A 114 0.36 -10.62 0.86
CA GLY A 114 -0.76 -10.43 1.78
C GLY A 114 -2.06 -10.99 1.23
N LEU A 115 -2.34 -10.80 -0.06
CA LEU A 115 -3.50 -11.41 -0.73
C LEU A 115 -3.41 -12.94 -0.76
N ASP A 116 -2.24 -13.50 -1.09
CA ASP A 116 -2.03 -14.96 -1.05
C ASP A 116 -2.24 -15.51 0.38
N PHE A 117 -1.72 -14.81 1.39
CA PHE A 117 -1.88 -15.20 2.78
C PHE A 117 -3.34 -15.12 3.23
N LEU A 118 -4.08 -14.07 2.86
CA LEU A 118 -5.51 -13.99 3.15
C LEU A 118 -6.31 -15.10 2.44
N ASP A 119 -6.00 -15.44 1.19
CA ASP A 119 -6.67 -16.54 0.48
C ASP A 119 -6.51 -17.88 1.23
N ILE A 120 -5.34 -18.13 1.80
CA ILE A 120 -5.04 -19.31 2.65
C ILE A 120 -5.82 -19.24 3.97
N LEU A 121 -5.76 -18.08 4.64
CA LEU A 121 -6.31 -17.88 5.98
C LEU A 121 -7.84 -17.86 6.00
N LEU A 122 -8.46 -17.40 4.91
CA LEU A 122 -9.90 -17.37 4.74
C LEU A 122 -10.47 -18.74 4.31
N GLU A 123 -9.65 -19.79 4.32
CA GLU A 123 -9.97 -21.14 3.81
C GLU A 123 -10.73 -21.08 2.47
N LYS A 124 -10.39 -20.12 1.62
CA LYS A 124 -10.90 -20.05 0.26
C LYS A 124 -10.17 -21.08 -0.61
N ASN A 125 -10.02 -22.29 -0.08
CA ASN A 125 -10.09 -23.51 -0.84
C ASN A 125 -11.28 -23.32 -1.80
N PRO A 126 -11.10 -23.42 -3.12
CA PRO A 126 -12.23 -23.76 -3.95
C PRO A 126 -12.61 -25.19 -3.56
N LYS A 127 -13.33 -25.38 -2.43
CA LYS A 127 -14.23 -26.51 -2.32
C LYS A 127 -15.17 -26.32 -3.51
N PRO A 128 -15.16 -27.23 -4.51
CA PRO A 128 -16.13 -27.17 -5.57
C PRO A 128 -17.48 -27.14 -4.88
N LYS A 129 -18.34 -26.18 -5.25
CA LYS A 129 -19.74 -26.21 -4.82
C LYS A 129 -20.26 -27.60 -5.16
N ALA A 130 -20.42 -28.45 -4.14
CA ALA A 130 -21.19 -29.67 -4.24
C ALA A 130 -22.64 -29.22 -4.24
N THR A 131 -23.11 -28.78 -5.40
CA THR A 131 -24.53 -28.76 -5.73
C THR A 131 -24.75 -29.95 -6.65
N SER A 132 -25.58 -30.84 -6.13
CA SER A 132 -26.17 -32.07 -6.64
C SER A 132 -26.09 -32.37 -8.14
N GLU A 133 -26.02 -33.68 -8.41
CA GLU A 133 -26.43 -34.42 -9.62
C GLU A 133 -25.31 -34.94 -10.55
N VAL A 134 -25.02 -36.24 -10.33
CA VAL A 134 -24.66 -37.33 -11.26
C VAL A 134 -24.39 -36.96 -12.74
N LYS A 135 -23.12 -37.02 -13.18
CA LYS A 135 -22.65 -37.91 -14.29
C LYS A 135 -21.12 -37.85 -14.49
N PRO A 136 -20.49 -38.91 -15.03
CA PRO A 136 -19.05 -39.11 -14.91
C PRO A 136 -18.24 -38.63 -16.13
N MET A 137 -16.95 -38.42 -15.86
CA MET A 137 -15.81 -38.67 -16.75
C MET A 137 -15.33 -37.53 -17.69
N ARG A 138 -14.02 -37.26 -17.56
CA ARG A 138 -13.04 -36.67 -18.51
C ARG A 138 -13.15 -35.18 -18.86
N PHE A 139 -12.45 -34.35 -18.08
CA PHE A 139 -11.52 -33.35 -18.64
C PHE A 139 -10.54 -32.81 -17.58
N ARG A 140 -9.53 -33.60 -17.22
CA ARG A 140 -8.47 -33.23 -16.27
C ARG A 140 -7.25 -32.78 -17.06
N GLY A 141 -7.27 -31.55 -17.58
CA GLY A 141 -6.18 -31.07 -18.44
C GLY A 141 -6.09 -29.56 -18.71
N ARG A 142 -6.90 -28.71 -18.07
CA ARG A 142 -6.93 -27.26 -18.35
C ARG A 142 -6.87 -26.35 -17.12
N GLN A 143 -6.68 -26.91 -15.93
CA GLN A 143 -6.71 -26.14 -14.69
C GLN A 143 -5.37 -25.42 -14.41
N GLY A 144 -4.24 -25.91 -14.94
CA GLY A 144 -2.93 -25.25 -14.80
C GLY A 144 -2.78 -23.96 -15.62
N GLN A 145 -3.38 -23.87 -16.81
CA GLN A 145 -3.31 -22.68 -17.67
C GLN A 145 -4.19 -21.52 -17.14
N LEU A 146 -5.35 -21.83 -16.58
CA LEU A 146 -6.25 -20.81 -16.00
C LEU A 146 -5.69 -20.23 -14.69
N VAL A 147 -4.93 -21.00 -13.91
CA VAL A 147 -4.22 -20.49 -12.72
C VAL A 147 -3.16 -19.45 -13.13
N GLY A 148 -2.41 -19.68 -14.21
CA GLY A 148 -1.43 -18.72 -14.72
C GLY A 148 -2.07 -17.41 -15.21
N VAL A 149 -3.20 -17.49 -15.94
CA VAL A 149 -3.93 -16.29 -16.41
C VAL A 149 -4.54 -15.51 -15.24
N ARG A 150 -5.06 -16.21 -14.22
CA ARG A 150 -5.66 -15.59 -13.02
C ARG A 150 -4.61 -15.04 -12.06
N ALA A 151 -3.43 -15.65 -11.98
CA ALA A 151 -2.27 -15.11 -11.29
C ALA A 151 -1.77 -13.85 -12.00
N ASN A 152 -1.70 -13.86 -13.34
CA ASN A 152 -1.32 -12.67 -14.11
C ASN A 152 -2.34 -11.52 -13.94
N SER A 153 -3.64 -11.84 -13.94
CA SER A 153 -4.69 -10.82 -13.69
C SER A 153 -4.66 -10.28 -12.25
N ARG A 154 -4.29 -11.12 -11.26
CA ARG A 154 -4.10 -10.71 -9.86
C ARG A 154 -2.90 -9.79 -9.67
N VAL A 155 -1.76 -10.16 -10.24
CA VAL A 155 -0.53 -9.35 -10.18
C VAL A 155 -0.78 -7.98 -10.81
N TYR A 156 -1.42 -7.97 -11.99
CA TYR A 156 -1.83 -6.74 -12.65
C TYR A 156 -2.81 -5.91 -11.81
N ALA A 157 -3.84 -6.54 -11.23
CA ALA A 157 -4.81 -5.87 -10.38
C ALA A 157 -4.15 -5.18 -9.17
N VAL A 158 -3.28 -5.88 -8.46
CA VAL A 158 -2.56 -5.32 -7.29
C VAL A 158 -1.60 -4.21 -7.72
N LEU A 159 -0.94 -4.35 -8.86
CA LEU A 159 -0.03 -3.34 -9.38
C LEU A 159 -0.78 -2.05 -9.73
N VAL A 160 -1.88 -2.17 -10.48
CA VAL A 160 -2.73 -1.03 -10.84
C VAL A 160 -3.34 -0.39 -9.60
N ALA A 161 -3.80 -1.20 -8.65
CA ALA A 161 -4.37 -0.71 -7.40
C ALA A 161 -3.32 0.10 -6.61
N ASN A 162 -2.10 -0.43 -6.45
CA ASN A 162 -1.01 0.26 -5.77
C ASN A 162 -0.59 1.54 -6.52
N ALA A 163 -0.49 1.50 -7.85
CA ALA A 163 -0.15 2.66 -8.67
C ALA A 163 -1.19 3.79 -8.56
N CYS A 164 -2.48 3.45 -8.59
CA CYS A 164 -3.57 4.41 -8.41
C CYS A 164 -3.55 5.04 -7.01
N SER A 165 -3.37 4.23 -5.95
CA SER A 165 -3.29 4.72 -4.57
C SER A 165 -2.11 5.66 -4.37
N PHE A 166 -0.91 5.28 -4.83
CA PHE A 166 0.28 6.12 -4.73
C PHE A 166 0.15 7.40 -5.55
N SER A 167 -0.46 7.33 -6.74
CA SER A 167 -0.73 8.51 -7.56
C SER A 167 -1.68 9.48 -6.86
N ALA A 168 -2.75 8.97 -6.24
CA ALA A 168 -3.70 9.78 -5.48
C ALA A 168 -3.04 10.44 -4.25
N ILE A 169 -2.23 9.69 -3.50
CA ILE A 169 -1.48 10.23 -2.35
C ILE A 169 -0.50 11.31 -2.82
N LEU A 170 0.24 11.08 -3.91
CA LEU A 170 1.19 12.05 -4.46
C LEU A 170 0.48 13.33 -4.91
N LEU A 171 -0.70 13.20 -5.52
CA LEU A 171 -1.53 14.32 -5.93
C LEU A 171 -2.02 15.14 -4.71
N LEU A 172 -2.44 14.47 -3.62
CA LEU A 172 -2.79 15.15 -2.36
C LEU A 172 -1.60 15.87 -1.74
N LEU A 173 -0.42 15.24 -1.73
CA LEU A 173 0.81 15.88 -1.27
C LEU A 173 1.18 17.08 -2.13
N PHE A 174 0.97 17.01 -3.45
CA PHE A 174 1.19 18.12 -4.36
C PHE A 174 0.25 19.29 -4.09
N PHE A 175 -1.06 19.05 -3.93
CA PHE A 175 -2.01 20.12 -3.59
C PHE A 175 -1.66 20.79 -2.26
N ARG A 176 -1.23 20.01 -1.29
CA ARG A 176 -0.81 20.54 -0.01
C ARG A 176 0.49 21.36 -0.11
N LEU A 177 1.46 20.91 -0.91
CA LEU A 177 2.69 21.67 -1.16
C LEU A 177 2.36 23.02 -1.80
N VAL A 178 1.45 23.01 -2.77
CA VAL A 178 0.91 24.23 -3.40
C VAL A 178 0.27 25.13 -2.34
N GLU A 179 -0.65 24.63 -1.52
CA GLU A 179 -1.29 25.40 -0.45
C GLU A 179 -0.26 26.04 0.49
N GLN A 180 0.75 25.30 0.93
CA GLN A 180 1.81 25.78 1.81
C GLN A 180 2.71 26.84 1.15
N SER A 181 2.84 26.80 -0.18
CA SER A 181 3.56 27.81 -0.97
C SER A 181 2.78 29.12 -1.11
N TYR A 182 1.44 29.04 -1.14
CA TYR A 182 0.55 30.20 -1.32
C TYR A 182 0.09 30.84 0.01
N LEU A 183 0.11 30.11 1.12
CA LEU A 183 -0.21 30.61 2.46
C LEU A 183 0.97 30.35 3.42
N PRO A 184 2.04 31.17 3.37
CA PRO A 184 3.09 31.08 4.36
C PRO A 184 2.50 31.51 5.72
N ARG A 185 2.42 30.56 6.65
CA ARG A 185 2.20 30.84 8.07
C ARG A 185 3.53 30.85 8.79
#